data_AF-A0A920HJ04-F1
#
_entry.id   AF-A0A920HJ04-F1
#
_cell.length_a   1.000
_cell.length_b   1.000
_cell.length_c   1.000
_cell.angle_alpha   90.00
_cell.angle_beta   90.00
_cell.angle_gamma   90.00
#
_symmetry.space_group_name_H-M   'P 1'
#
loop_
_entity.id
_entity.type
_entity.pdbx_description
1 polymer ?
#
loop_
_entity_poly.entity_id
_entity_poly.type
_entity_poly.pdbx_seq_one_letter_code
_entity_poly.pdbx_strand_id
1 'polypeptide(L)' 'MYSESVSYEKFDFGKIDKVMEGKYRPNHFNGVATIVTKLFDIFKPDYTFFGQKDFQQVLIVKI' A
#
# COMPACT_ATOMS: atom_id res chain seq x y z
N MET A 1 -0.55 11.51 11.57
CA MET A 1 -1.21 10.43 10.80
C MET A 1 -1.86 9.40 11.72
N TYR A 2 -1.13 8.83 12.69
CA TYR A 2 -1.69 7.85 13.64
C TYR A 2 -1.61 8.40 15.07
N SER A 3 -2.75 8.57 15.74
CA SER A 3 -2.87 9.06 17.12
C SER A 3 -3.00 7.94 18.16
N GLU A 4 -3.34 6.73 17.70
CA GLU A 4 -3.50 5.52 18.51
C GLU A 4 -2.63 4.40 17.97
N SER A 5 -2.72 3.21 18.57
CA SER A 5 -2.00 2.02 18.10
C SER A 5 -2.23 1.79 16.61
N VAL A 6 -1.13 1.62 15.88
CA VAL A 6 -1.16 1.51 14.42
C VAL A 6 -1.76 0.15 14.04
N SER A 7 -3.01 0.15 13.60
CA SER A 7 -3.60 -0.95 12.86
C SER A 7 -3.36 -0.75 11.36
N TYR A 8 -3.22 -1.86 10.64
CA TYR A 8 -3.29 -1.87 9.18
C TYR A 8 -4.65 -2.43 8.76
N GLU A 9 -5.22 -1.86 7.71
CA GLU A 9 -6.36 -2.48 7.06
C GLU A 9 -5.90 -3.72 6.30
N LYS A 10 -6.74 -4.75 6.31
CA LYS A 10 -6.43 -6.02 5.68
C LYS A 10 -7.05 -6.01 4.29
N PHE A 11 -6.19 -5.85 3.30
CA PHE A 11 -6.59 -5.83 1.89
C PHE A 11 -6.36 -7.20 1.26
N ASP A 12 -7.16 -7.51 0.23
CA ASP A 12 -6.92 -8.68 -0.62
C ASP A 12 -6.22 -8.24 -1.91
N PHE A 13 -4.91 -8.46 -1.97
CA PHE A 13 -4.09 -8.20 -3.16
C PHE A 13 -3.96 -9.42 -4.08
N GLY A 14 -4.83 -10.42 -3.90
CA GLY A 14 -4.77 -11.70 -4.60
C GLY A 14 -3.50 -12.47 -4.26
N LYS A 15 -2.54 -12.45 -5.18
CA LYS A 15 -1.23 -13.12 -5.02
C LYS A 15 -0.05 -12.15 -4.91
N ILE A 16 -0.24 -10.86 -5.19
CA ILE A 16 0.87 -9.91 -5.35
C ILE A 16 1.65 -9.72 -4.05
N ASP A 17 0.94 -9.68 -2.92
CA ASP A 17 1.52 -9.55 -1.58
C ASP A 17 2.13 -10.85 -1.03
N LYS A 18 1.89 -11.99 -1.70
CA LYS A 18 2.37 -13.32 -1.28
C LYS A 18 3.60 -13.78 -2.06
N VAL A 19 4.03 -13.04 -3.07
CA VAL A 19 5.18 -13.37 -3.93
C VAL A 19 6.25 -12.29 -3.89
N MET A 20 7.44 -12.62 -4.41
CA MET A 20 8.58 -11.70 -4.50
C MET A 20 8.84 -11.00 -3.15
N GLU A 21 8.90 -9.67 -3.08
CA GLU A 21 9.17 -8.94 -1.82
C GLU A 21 8.11 -9.23 -0.75
N GLY A 22 6.84 -9.36 -1.15
CA GLY A 22 5.73 -9.62 -0.23
C GLY A 22 5.90 -10.93 0.56
N LYS A 23 6.52 -11.94 -0.07
CA LYS A 23 6.90 -13.18 0.60
C LYS A 23 7.87 -12.96 1.76
N TYR A 24 8.80 -12.03 1.62
CA TYR A 24 9.85 -11.76 2.62
C TYR A 24 9.46 -10.66 3.61
N ARG A 25 8.41 -9.89 3.31
CA ARG A 25 7.93 -8.77 4.13
C ARG A 25 6.42 -8.92 4.40
N PRO A 26 6.02 -9.89 5.25
CA PRO A 26 4.61 -10.09 5.55
C PRO A 26 3.97 -8.81 6.09
N ASN A 27 2.75 -8.52 5.62
CA ASN A 27 1.97 -7.31 5.92
C ASN A 27 2.55 -5.98 5.42
N HIS A 28 3.70 -5.97 4.75
CA HIS A 28 4.28 -4.73 4.25
C HIS A 28 3.33 -3.97 3.31
N PHE A 29 2.75 -4.68 2.33
CA PHE A 29 1.83 -4.07 1.37
C PHE A 29 0.49 -3.65 1.98
N ASN A 30 0.01 -4.30 3.06
CA ASN A 30 -1.14 -3.83 3.82
C ASN A 30 -0.84 -2.46 4.46
N GLY A 31 0.35 -2.29 5.03
CA GLY A 31 0.79 -1.00 5.57
C GLY A 31 0.92 0.09 4.50
N VAL A 32 1.47 -0.27 3.32
CA VAL A 32 1.58 0.63 2.16
C VAL A 32 0.20 1.08 1.69
N ALA A 33 -0.73 0.16 1.46
CA ALA A 33 -2.09 0.50 1.05
C ALA A 33 -2.79 1.37 2.11
N THR A 34 -2.66 1.02 3.40
CA THR A 34 -3.27 1.80 4.50
C THR A 34 -2.84 3.27 4.47
N ILE A 35 -1.54 3.55 4.34
CA ILE A 35 -1.08 4.95 4.34
C ILE A 35 -1.43 5.67 3.03
N VAL A 36 -1.39 4.98 1.89
CA VAL A 36 -1.78 5.57 0.59
C VAL A 36 -3.26 5.94 0.59
N THR A 37 -4.15 5.07 1.07
CA THR A 37 -5.58 5.36 1.23
C THR A 37 -5.81 6.61 2.08
N LYS A 38 -5.15 6.69 3.25
CA LYS A 38 -5.25 7.88 4.12
C LYS A 38 -4.76 9.15 3.43
N LEU A 39 -3.69 9.08 2.65
CA LEU A 39 -3.17 10.24 1.91
C LEU A 39 -4.15 10.67 0.81
N PHE A 40 -4.76 9.74 0.09
CA PHE A 40 -5.76 10.05 -0.94
C PHE A 40 -7.01 10.69 -0.34
N ASP A 41 -7.48 10.20 0.80
CA ASP A 41 -8.64 10.78 1.49
C ASP A 41 -8.39 12.21 1.97
N ILE A 42 -7.18 12.48 2.47
CA ILE A 42 -6.79 13.81 2.97
C ILE A 42 -6.59 14.80 1.83
N PHE A 43 -5.84 14.42 0.79
CA PHE A 43 -5.35 15.36 -0.21
C PHE A 43 -6.19 15.41 -1.49
N LYS A 44 -6.96 14.36 -1.79
CA LYS A 44 -7.82 14.25 -2.99
C LYS A 44 -7.13 14.73 -4.28
N PRO A 45 -5.94 14.20 -4.60
CA PRO A 45 -5.17 14.69 -5.74
C PRO A 45 -5.80 14.28 -7.08
N ASP A 46 -5.70 15.15 -8.09
CA ASP A 46 -6.08 14.82 -9.47
C ASP A 46 -5.06 13.86 -10.12
N TYR A 47 -3.79 13.92 -9.69
CA TYR A 47 -2.71 13.11 -10.23
C TYR A 47 -1.80 12.58 -9.11
N THR A 48 -1.35 11.34 -9.27
CA THR A 48 -0.45 10.68 -8.32
C THR A 48 0.69 9.99 -9.06
N PHE A 49 1.92 10.17 -8.59
CA PHE A 49 3.12 9.62 -9.22
C PHE A 49 3.81 8.65 -8.28
N PHE A 50 4.12 7.45 -8.78
CA PHE A 50 4.83 6.40 -8.03
C PHE A 50 6.06 5.95 -8.81
N GLY A 51 7.18 5.77 -8.12
CA GLY A 51 8.44 5.32 -8.73
C GLY A 51 8.36 3.86 -9.19
N GLN A 52 8.78 3.57 -10.42
CA GLN A 52 8.72 2.22 -10.99
C GLN A 52 9.74 1.23 -10.41
N LYS A 53 10.74 1.72 -9.66
CA LYS A 53 11.72 0.87 -8.97
C LYS A 53 11.03 -0.15 -8.08
N ASP A 54 10.01 0.28 -7.35
CA ASP A 54 9.27 -0.57 -6.41
C ASP A 54 8.00 -1.08 -7.11
N PHE A 55 8.21 -1.93 -8.12
CA PHE A 55 7.17 -2.35 -9.07
C PHE A 55 5.96 -3.03 -8.41
N GLN A 56 6.18 -3.88 -7.39
CA GLN A 56 5.07 -4.51 -6.67
C GLN A 56 4.21 -3.48 -5.95
N GLN A 57 4.81 -2.44 -5.37
CA GLN A 57 4.07 -1.35 -4.73
C GLN A 57 3.24 -0.56 -5.76
N VAL A 58 3.77 -0.31 -6.95
CA VAL A 58 3.00 0.31 -8.05
C VAL A 58 1.80 -0.55 -8.44
N LEU A 59 1.96 -1.88 -8.50
CA LEU A 59 0.84 -2.78 -8.78
C LEU A 59 -0.20 -2.77 -7.66
N ILE A 60 0.22 -2.74 -6.40
CA ILE A 60 -0.67 -2.69 -5.23
C ILE A 60 -1.57 -1.45 -5.26
N VAL A 61 -1.02 -0.28 -5.61
CA VAL A 61 -1.80 0.97 -5.65
C VAL A 61 -2.73 1.05 -6.87
N LYS A 62 -2.50 0.23 -7.91
CA LYS A 62 -3.34 0.21 -9.13
C LYS A 62 -4.55 -0.73 -9.04
N ILE A 63 -4.60 -1.61 -8.03
CA ILE A 63 -5.72 -2.52 -7.78
C ILE A 63 -6.86 -1.75 -7.15
#